data_AF-A0A482T507-F1
#
_entry.id   AF-A0A482T507-F1
#
_cell.length_a   1.000
_cell.length_b   1.000
_cell.length_c   1.000
_cell.angle_alpha   90.00
_cell.angle_beta   90.00
_cell.angle_gamma   90.00
#
_symmetry.space_group_name_H-M   'P 1'
#
loop_
_entity.id
_entity.type
_entity.pdbx_description
1 polymer ?
#
loop_
_entity_poly.entity_id
_entity_poly.type
_entity_poly.pdbx_seq_one_letter_code
_entity_poly.pdbx_strand_id
1 'polypeptide(L)'
;MTSVKEFRVDEPATAEDLGRGAFVFTDDYSVFDWGKMPDRIPDKGASLCTMGAYNFQLLEENHVPTHYEGVRLPDSDEVLDLGEALSADAAPEEMVIELTQVPDLPFEDGRYDYDAYHGAADENYLIPLE
;
A
#
# COMPACT_ATOMS: atom_id res chain seq x y z
N MET A 1 16.58 1.99 -7.55
CA MET A 1 15.41 2.09 -6.67
C MET A 1 14.58 0.85 -6.94
N THR A 2 14.62 -0.09 -6.01
CA THR A 2 14.54 -1.53 -6.26
C THR A 2 13.37 -2.15 -5.50
N SER A 3 12.27 -1.41 -5.40
CA SER A 3 11.03 -1.96 -4.89
C SER A 3 10.38 -2.84 -5.96
N VAL A 4 9.92 -4.01 -5.55
CA VAL A 4 9.10 -4.93 -6.37
C VAL A 4 7.61 -4.68 -6.22
N LYS A 5 7.25 -3.70 -5.38
CA LYS A 5 5.89 -3.20 -5.20
C LYS A 5 5.81 -1.82 -5.79
N GLU A 6 4.83 -1.61 -6.66
CA GLU A 6 4.50 -0.29 -7.17
C GLU A 6 3.41 0.31 -6.27
N PHE A 7 3.43 1.63 -6.12
CA PHE A 7 2.48 2.35 -5.31
C PHE A 7 1.86 3.45 -6.17
N ARG A 8 0.53 3.46 -6.25
CA ARG A 8 -0.23 4.45 -7.02
C ARG A 8 -1.02 5.33 -6.05
N VAL A 9 -0.93 6.63 -6.26
CA VAL A 9 -1.80 7.61 -5.60
C VAL A 9 -2.92 7.93 -6.58
N ASP A 10 -4.16 7.60 -6.21
CA ASP A 10 -5.35 7.95 -6.98
C ASP A 10 -5.82 9.35 -6.55
N GLU A 11 -5.88 9.59 -5.25
CA GLU A 11 -6.25 10.87 -4.63
C GLU A 11 -5.25 11.19 -3.49
N PRO A 12 -4.56 12.34 -3.52
CA PRO A 12 -3.62 12.68 -2.47
C PRO A 12 -4.36 13.01 -1.16
N ALA A 13 -3.74 12.67 -0.03
CA ALA A 13 -4.22 13.11 1.28
C ALA A 13 -4.13 14.63 1.43
N THR A 14 -5.01 15.19 2.25
CA THR A 14 -4.96 16.61 2.65
C THR A 14 -4.63 16.71 4.14
N ALA A 15 -4.59 17.94 4.66
CA ALA A 15 -4.42 18.16 6.09
C ALA A 15 -5.57 17.56 6.93
N GLU A 16 -6.78 17.54 6.37
CA GLU A 16 -8.01 17.21 7.11
C GLU A 16 -8.61 15.86 6.68
N ASP A 17 -8.29 15.38 5.48
CA ASP A 17 -8.90 14.19 4.88
C ASP A 17 -7.85 13.18 4.42
N LEU A 18 -8.17 11.89 4.59
CA LEU A 18 -7.39 10.80 4.02
C LEU A 18 -7.50 10.83 2.49
N GLY A 19 -6.39 10.50 1.84
CA GLY A 19 -6.33 10.25 0.41
C GLY A 19 -6.69 8.80 0.08
N ARG A 20 -6.54 8.45 -1.19
CA ARG A 20 -6.76 7.10 -1.70
C ARG A 20 -5.64 6.67 -2.63
N GLY A 21 -5.21 5.42 -2.50
CA GLY A 21 -4.21 4.84 -3.38
C GLY A 21 -4.33 3.34 -3.47
N ALA A 22 -3.37 2.73 -4.16
CA ALA A 22 -3.28 1.30 -4.29
C ALA A 22 -1.82 0.81 -4.22
N PHE A 23 -1.62 -0.31 -3.55
CA PHE A 23 -0.43 -1.14 -3.78
C PHE A 23 -0.68 -2.04 -4.98
N VAL A 24 0.20 -1.95 -5.98
CA VAL A 24 0.18 -2.82 -7.16
C VAL A 24 1.21 -3.93 -6.95
N PHE A 25 0.72 -5.16 -6.84
CA PHE A 25 1.51 -6.34 -6.57
C PHE A 25 1.99 -6.96 -7.87
N THR A 26 3.30 -6.92 -8.10
CA THR A 26 3.91 -7.48 -9.31
C THR A 26 4.52 -8.87 -9.07
N ASP A 27 4.76 -9.56 -10.19
CA ASP A 27 5.53 -10.81 -10.24
C ASP A 27 7.05 -10.62 -10.12
N ASP A 28 7.51 -9.38 -9.97
CA ASP A 28 8.91 -9.09 -9.73
C ASP A 28 9.31 -9.54 -8.32
N TYR A 29 10.55 -9.98 -8.17
CA TYR A 29 11.08 -10.37 -6.87
C TYR A 29 12.51 -9.86 -6.71
N SER A 30 12.94 -9.78 -5.46
CA SER A 30 14.28 -9.36 -5.05
C SER A 30 14.80 -10.35 -4.03
N VAL A 31 16.09 -10.66 -4.12
CA VAL A 31 16.83 -11.47 -3.16
C VAL A 31 18.13 -10.74 -2.81
N PHE A 32 18.56 -10.83 -1.56
CA PHE A 32 19.80 -10.21 -1.07
C PHE A 32 19.90 -8.69 -1.30
N ASP A 33 18.77 -7.98 -1.37
CA ASP A 33 18.69 -6.52 -1.61
C ASP A 33 19.36 -6.04 -2.91
N TRP A 34 19.61 -6.94 -3.86
CA TRP A 34 20.12 -6.60 -5.19
C TRP A 34 19.07 -5.94 -6.10
N GLY A 35 17.83 -5.95 -5.64
CA GLY A 35 16.70 -5.40 -6.34
C GLY A 35 16.04 -6.34 -7.30
N LYS A 36 15.34 -5.79 -8.29
CA LYS A 36 14.52 -6.56 -9.22
C LYS A 36 15.38 -7.58 -9.97
N MET A 37 15.01 -8.85 -9.83
CA MET A 37 15.58 -9.96 -10.59
C MET A 37 15.15 -9.89 -12.06
N PRO A 38 15.96 -10.44 -13.00
CA PRO A 38 15.64 -10.39 -14.43
C PRO A 38 14.44 -11.26 -14.79
N ASP A 39 14.24 -12.35 -14.06
CA ASP A 39 13.09 -13.24 -14.22
C ASP A 39 11.90 -12.78 -13.36
N ARG A 40 10.72 -13.28 -13.72
CA ARG A 40 9.50 -13.13 -12.93
C ARG A 40 9.10 -14.46 -12.31
N ILE A 41 8.41 -14.40 -11.17
CA ILE A 41 7.72 -15.57 -10.59
C ILE A 41 6.24 -15.44 -10.96
N PRO A 42 5.70 -16.29 -11.87
CA PRO A 42 4.31 -16.20 -12.28
C PRO A 42 3.35 -16.23 -11.09
N ASP A 43 2.32 -15.39 -11.15
CA ASP A 43 1.21 -15.31 -10.19
C ASP A 43 1.63 -14.91 -8.77
N LYS A 44 2.88 -14.49 -8.56
CA LYS A 44 3.36 -14.03 -7.25
C LYS A 44 2.62 -12.78 -6.81
N GLY A 45 2.43 -11.81 -7.71
CA GLY A 45 1.75 -10.55 -7.43
C GLY A 45 0.34 -10.82 -6.91
N ALA A 46 -0.44 -11.51 -7.73
CA ALA A 46 -1.81 -11.90 -7.39
C ALA A 46 -1.89 -12.71 -6.09
N SER A 47 -1.02 -13.72 -5.91
CA SER A 47 -0.99 -14.54 -4.68
C SER A 47 -0.74 -13.70 -3.42
N LEU A 48 0.19 -12.74 -3.49
CA LEU A 48 0.51 -11.87 -2.35
C LEU A 48 -0.60 -10.84 -2.08
N CYS A 49 -1.25 -10.32 -3.14
CA CYS A 49 -2.39 -9.43 -3.00
C CYS A 49 -3.57 -10.14 -2.33
N THR A 50 -3.95 -11.34 -2.82
CA THR A 50 -4.99 -12.19 -2.22
C THR A 50 -4.69 -12.51 -0.76
N MET A 51 -3.48 -12.97 -0.44
CA MET A 51 -3.09 -13.27 0.94
C MET A 51 -3.12 -12.03 1.83
N GLY A 52 -2.66 -10.88 1.32
CA GLY A 52 -2.70 -9.61 2.04
C GLY A 52 -4.13 -9.18 2.34
N ALA A 53 -4.99 -9.15 1.32
CA ALA A 53 -6.40 -8.79 1.43
C ALA A 53 -7.14 -9.67 2.44
N TYR A 54 -6.92 -11.00 2.40
CA TYR A 54 -7.50 -11.92 3.37
C TYR A 54 -7.11 -11.58 4.81
N ASN A 55 -5.82 -11.30 5.05
CA ASN A 55 -5.36 -10.94 6.40
C ASN A 55 -5.94 -9.59 6.87
N PHE A 56 -6.09 -8.61 5.98
CA PHE A 56 -6.72 -7.33 6.34
C PHE A 56 -8.20 -7.49 6.67
N GLN A 57 -8.94 -8.27 5.90
CA GLN A 57 -10.34 -8.59 6.22
C GLN A 57 -10.46 -9.32 7.55
N LEU A 58 -9.55 -10.25 7.85
CA LEU A 58 -9.52 -10.90 9.16
C LEU A 58 -9.28 -9.89 10.31
N LEU A 59 -8.43 -8.88 10.10
CA LEU A 59 -8.22 -7.81 11.09
C LEU A 59 -9.50 -6.97 11.28
N GLU A 60 -10.18 -6.63 10.18
CA GLU A 60 -11.45 -5.90 10.20
C GLU A 60 -12.56 -6.67 10.92
N GLU A 61 -12.72 -7.98 10.64
CA GLU A 61 -13.64 -8.87 11.37
C GLU A 61 -13.36 -8.88 12.89
N ASN A 62 -12.09 -8.69 13.26
CA ASN A 62 -11.64 -8.59 14.64
C ASN A 62 -11.59 -7.15 15.16
N HIS A 63 -12.20 -6.20 14.44
CA HIS A 63 -12.35 -4.79 14.82
C HIS A 63 -11.01 -4.06 15.02
N VAL A 64 -9.97 -4.50 14.31
CA VAL A 64 -8.67 -3.82 14.27
C VAL A 64 -8.68 -2.85 13.10
N PRO A 65 -8.57 -1.53 13.34
CA PRO A 65 -8.60 -0.55 12.26
C PRO A 65 -7.35 -0.67 11.38
N THR A 66 -7.54 -0.58 10.08
CA THR A 66 -6.48 -0.63 9.07
C THR A 66 -6.81 0.34 7.95
N HIS A 67 -5.85 0.62 7.07
CA HIS A 67 -6.07 1.45 5.88
C HIS A 67 -6.71 0.69 4.70
N TYR A 68 -7.10 -0.57 4.85
CA TYR A 68 -7.53 -1.41 3.74
C TYR A 68 -8.96 -1.09 3.32
N GLU A 69 -9.17 -0.87 2.02
CA GLU A 69 -10.47 -0.49 1.44
C GLU A 69 -11.04 -1.56 0.50
N GLY A 70 -10.27 -2.60 0.16
CA GLY A 70 -10.67 -3.64 -0.79
C GLY A 70 -9.62 -3.93 -1.85
N VAL A 71 -10.03 -4.63 -2.90
CA VAL A 71 -9.16 -5.03 -4.03
C VAL A 71 -9.75 -4.59 -5.38
N ARG A 72 -8.89 -4.42 -6.39
CA ARG A 72 -9.29 -4.24 -7.80
C ARG A 72 -8.79 -5.38 -8.68
N LEU A 73 -9.57 -5.67 -9.72
CA LEU A 73 -9.18 -6.59 -10.78
C LEU A 73 -8.48 -5.82 -11.92
N PRO A 74 -7.59 -6.46 -12.71
CA PRO A 74 -6.80 -5.77 -13.73
C PRO A 74 -7.59 -4.94 -14.76
N ASP A 75 -8.83 -5.35 -15.05
CA ASP A 75 -9.71 -4.73 -16.04
C ASP A 75 -10.94 -4.02 -15.40
N SER A 76 -10.87 -3.67 -14.11
CA SER A 76 -11.96 -3.01 -13.40
C SER A 76 -11.45 -1.93 -12.43
N ASP A 77 -12.09 -0.76 -12.47
CA ASP A 77 -11.88 0.31 -11.47
C ASP A 77 -12.74 0.11 -10.21
N GLU A 78 -13.63 -0.89 -10.20
CA GLU A 78 -14.47 -1.21 -9.06
C GLU A 78 -13.64 -1.82 -7.93
N VAL A 79 -13.86 -1.28 -6.73
CA VAL A 79 -13.25 -1.81 -5.51
C VAL A 79 -14.21 -2.83 -4.92
N LEU A 80 -13.70 -4.06 -4.80
CA LEU A 80 -14.46 -5.23 -4.40
C LEU A 80 -13.99 -5.74 -3.05
N ASP A 81 -14.90 -6.41 -2.36
CA ASP A 81 -14.53 -7.37 -1.32
C ASP A 81 -13.73 -8.53 -1.95
N LEU A 82 -12.76 -9.09 -1.22
CA LEU A 82 -11.97 -10.21 -1.73
C LEU A 82 -12.84 -11.41 -2.11
N GLY A 83 -13.86 -11.74 -1.32
CA GLY A 83 -14.78 -12.84 -1.61
C GLY A 83 -15.55 -12.65 -2.90
N GLU A 84 -15.93 -11.41 -3.22
CA GLU A 84 -16.58 -11.05 -4.48
C GLU A 84 -15.63 -11.21 -5.67
N ALA A 85 -14.39 -10.70 -5.55
CA ALA A 85 -13.37 -10.86 -6.57
C ALA A 85 -13.08 -12.34 -6.88
N LEU A 86 -12.90 -13.16 -5.84
CA LEU A 86 -12.64 -14.60 -5.98
C LEU A 86 -13.85 -15.37 -6.54
N SER A 87 -15.07 -14.92 -6.26
CA SER A 87 -16.29 -15.52 -6.83
C SER A 87 -16.41 -15.34 -8.34
N ALA A 88 -15.69 -14.38 -8.91
CA ALA A 88 -15.58 -14.15 -10.35
C ALA A 88 -14.42 -14.93 -11.01
N ASP A 89 -13.77 -15.84 -10.28
CA ASP A 89 -12.60 -16.63 -10.73
C ASP A 89 -11.41 -15.75 -11.17
N ALA A 90 -11.27 -14.56 -10.56
CA ALA A 90 -10.21 -13.61 -10.82
C ALA A 90 -9.41 -13.31 -9.55
N ALA A 91 -8.07 -13.38 -9.65
CA ALA A 91 -7.19 -13.01 -8.56
C ALA A 91 -6.81 -11.52 -8.67
N PRO A 92 -6.96 -10.72 -7.60
CA PRO A 92 -6.63 -9.30 -7.64
C PRO A 92 -5.11 -9.08 -7.65
N GLU A 93 -4.67 -8.00 -8.28
CA GLU A 93 -3.27 -7.54 -8.26
C GLU A 93 -3.12 -6.17 -7.61
N GLU A 94 -4.23 -5.49 -7.30
CA GLU A 94 -4.24 -4.20 -6.64
C GLU A 94 -5.00 -4.26 -5.32
N MET A 95 -4.37 -3.71 -4.27
CA MET A 95 -4.98 -3.51 -2.97
C MET A 95 -5.20 -2.03 -2.76
N VAL A 96 -6.46 -1.63 -2.61
CA VAL A 96 -6.86 -0.24 -2.41
C VAL A 96 -6.74 0.11 -0.93
N ILE A 97 -6.18 1.28 -0.66
CA ILE A 97 -5.95 1.75 0.70
C ILE A 97 -6.28 3.24 0.86
N GLU A 98 -6.61 3.61 2.09
CA GLU A 98 -6.59 5.00 2.55
C GLU A 98 -5.13 5.48 2.72
N LEU A 99 -4.89 6.74 2.36
CA LEU A 99 -3.58 7.37 2.45
C LEU A 99 -3.57 8.47 3.50
N THR A 100 -2.55 8.45 4.34
CA THR A 100 -2.20 9.55 5.23
C THR A 100 -1.20 10.49 4.55
N GLN A 101 -1.04 11.68 5.11
CA GLN A 101 0.01 12.61 4.73
C GLN A 101 1.40 11.99 4.96
N VAL A 102 2.35 12.31 4.08
CA VAL A 102 3.77 12.00 4.26
C VAL A 102 4.54 13.31 4.01
N PRO A 103 4.71 14.14 5.05
CA PRO A 103 5.53 15.36 4.95
C PRO A 103 6.96 15.05 4.53
N ASP A 104 7.67 16.07 4.05
CA ASP A 104 9.12 15.97 3.93
C ASP A 104 9.74 15.84 5.34
N LEU A 105 10.65 14.89 5.52
CA LEU A 105 11.46 14.76 6.75
C LEU A 105 12.79 15.48 6.53
N PRO A 106 12.98 16.70 7.05
CA PRO A 106 14.20 17.46 6.82
C PRO A 106 15.39 16.76 7.49
N PHE A 107 16.52 16.75 6.81
CA PHE A 107 17.78 16.24 7.34
C PHE A 107 18.85 17.33 7.27
N GLU A 108 19.23 17.85 8.43
CA GLU A 108 20.18 18.96 8.56
C GLU A 108 21.21 18.64 9.64
N ASP A 109 22.48 18.98 9.41
CA ASP A 109 23.59 18.77 10.36
C ASP A 109 23.71 17.34 10.91
N GLY A 110 23.41 16.34 10.08
CA GLY A 110 23.54 14.92 10.45
C GLY A 110 22.41 14.39 11.32
N ARG A 111 21.30 15.12 11.46
CA ARG A 111 20.12 14.72 12.23
C ARG A 111 18.83 14.99 11.45
N TYR A 112 17.83 14.15 11.68
CA TYR A 112 16.48 14.39 11.20
C TYR A 112 15.75 15.37 12.13
N ASP A 113 14.98 16.29 11.54
CA ASP A 113 14.12 17.22 12.27
C ASP A 113 12.69 16.66 12.37
N TYR A 114 12.47 15.79 13.34
CA TYR A 114 11.15 15.20 13.59
C TYR A 114 10.14 16.23 14.12
N ASP A 115 10.59 17.28 14.82
CA ASP A 115 9.70 18.35 15.30
C ASP A 115 9.09 19.09 14.10
N ALA A 116 9.91 19.42 13.09
CA ALA A 116 9.44 19.99 11.84
C ALA A 116 8.51 19.05 11.06
N TYR A 117 8.83 17.75 10.99
CA TYR A 117 7.98 16.74 10.34
C TYR A 117 6.59 16.64 10.99
N HIS A 118 6.54 16.51 12.32
CA HIS A 118 5.28 16.43 13.06
C HIS A 118 4.48 17.73 12.97
N GLY A 119 5.14 18.89 13.05
CA GLY A 119 4.49 20.19 12.91
C GLY A 119 3.96 20.49 11.50
N ALA A 120 4.47 19.83 10.46
CA ALA A 120 4.04 20.07 9.09
C ALA A 120 2.69 19.41 8.74
N ALA A 121 2.35 18.29 9.36
CA ALA A 121 1.08 17.59 9.13
C ALA A 121 0.06 17.74 10.26
N ASP A 122 0.51 17.94 11.51
CA ASP A 122 -0.29 17.98 12.76
C ASP A 122 -1.08 16.69 13.03
N GLU A 123 -1.99 16.30 12.14
CA GLU A 123 -2.83 15.10 12.18
C GLU A 123 -2.70 14.25 10.90
N ASN A 124 -3.24 13.03 10.92
CA ASN A 124 -3.37 12.15 9.73
C ASN A 124 -2.08 11.95 8.92
N TYR A 125 -0.94 11.71 9.57
CA TYR A 125 0.34 11.46 8.90
C TYR A 125 0.94 10.09 9.22
N LEU A 126 1.76 9.59 8.29
CA LEU A 126 2.53 8.37 8.47
C LEU A 126 3.65 8.62 9.48
N ILE A 127 3.72 7.82 10.53
CA ILE A 127 4.83 7.88 11.49
C ILE A 127 6.07 7.30 10.79
N PRO A 128 7.17 8.07 10.64
CA PRO A 128 8.39 7.57 10.05
C PRO A 128 9.03 6.55 11.00
N LEU A 129 9.18 5.32 10.54
CA LEU A 129 9.91 4.27 11.25
C LEU A 129 11.28 4.12 10.57
N GLU A 130 12.25 4.92 11.02
CA GLU A 130 13.70 4.75 10.73
C GLU A 130 14.48 4.52 12.03
#